data_AF-A0A330HG05-F1
#
_entry.id   AF-A0A330HG05-F1
#
_cell.length_a   1.000
_cell.length_b   1.000
_cell.length_c   1.000
_cell.angle_alpha   90.00
_cell.angle_beta   90.00
_cell.angle_gamma   90.00
#
_symmetry.space_group_name_H-M   'P 1'
#
loop_
_entity.id
_entity.type
_entity.pdbx_description
1 polymer ?
#
loop_
_entity_poly.entity_id
_entity_poly.type
_entity_poly.pdbx_seq_one_letter_code
_entity_poly.pdbx_strand_id
1 'polypeptide(L)'
;MASQARKSALLFSGSDWDFAKLSRVYDEIETIGVEELRLDIYPVQMEVISSEQMLDAYSSVGMPLMYRHWSFGKHFIYDELLYRKGARGLAYEIVINSNPCIVYLMEENTMALQALVTAHAALGHNHFFKNNHLFRQWTDAGGILSYLDFAKSYIARCEERHGLAAVESILDAAHALMEQGVFRYHRPPKLSSERQREGLRERLEYEERSFNDLWRTLPSSSGKNKPEARDEVLAERKKSLKLPEENLLYFLEKNSLVLEPWQREIVRIVRVVAQYFYPQRQTQVMNEGCATFVHYTIMNLLFDRGRISEGAMLEILRNHSNVVFQPAFDDRRFSGINPYALGLDMMQDIQRISTAPTAEDRDWFPDIAGRGDWRDTLLDAWANHRDESFIHQYLSPALIRKWRLFVLADGADEPHYQVASIHNERGYRKIRSALAHSYEIGAKRPDIEVVDVDLLGDRHLRLRHNVKNGILLDGESRDATLRHIRRLWGYDVSLAAVDAETGAMLSERSTKEL
;
A
#
# COMPACT_ATOMS: atom_id res chain seq x y z
N MET A 1 -27.45 -47.06 32.64
CA MET A 1 -26.23 -46.28 32.94
C MET A 1 -26.15 -45.17 31.91
N ALA A 2 -26.37 -43.93 32.36
CA ALA A 2 -26.38 -42.75 31.50
C ALA A 2 -24.97 -42.50 30.96
N SER A 3 -24.83 -42.41 29.64
CA SER A 3 -23.61 -41.91 29.03
C SER A 3 -23.41 -40.47 29.48
N GLN A 4 -22.44 -40.24 30.37
CA GLN A 4 -21.89 -38.91 30.58
C GLN A 4 -21.43 -38.38 29.22
N ALA A 5 -22.22 -37.48 28.63
CA ALA A 5 -21.77 -36.67 27.52
C ALA A 5 -20.53 -35.94 28.01
N ARG A 6 -19.34 -36.34 27.54
CA ARG A 6 -18.14 -35.54 27.66
C ARG A 6 -18.52 -34.16 27.15
N LYS A 7 -18.49 -33.14 28.01
CA LYS A 7 -18.60 -31.75 27.55
C LYS A 7 -17.56 -31.60 26.44
N SER A 8 -18.04 -31.37 25.24
CA SER A 8 -17.20 -31.24 24.06
C SER A 8 -16.16 -30.16 24.33
N ALA A 9 -14.88 -30.47 24.16
CA ALA A 9 -13.80 -29.49 24.25
C ALA A 9 -13.77 -28.52 23.05
N LEU A 10 -14.69 -28.71 22.10
CA LEU A 10 -14.82 -27.86 20.93
C LEU A 10 -15.28 -26.45 21.31
N LEU A 11 -14.67 -25.44 20.67
CA LEU A 11 -15.05 -24.03 20.81
C LEU A 11 -16.46 -23.79 20.24
N PHE A 12 -16.78 -24.45 19.13
CA PHE A 12 -18.07 -24.39 18.44
C PHE A 12 -18.39 -25.70 17.73
N SER A 13 -19.66 -25.86 17.36
CA SER A 13 -20.18 -26.98 16.57
C SER A 13 -21.23 -26.46 15.59
N GLY A 14 -21.19 -26.93 14.34
CA GLY A 14 -22.07 -26.44 13.27
C GLY A 14 -21.55 -25.17 12.60
N SER A 15 -22.30 -24.67 11.61
CA SER A 15 -21.99 -23.46 10.84
C SER A 15 -22.41 -22.17 11.54
N ASP A 16 -23.41 -22.22 12.43
CA ASP A 16 -24.03 -21.03 12.99
C ASP A 16 -23.13 -20.35 14.03
N TRP A 17 -23.00 -19.04 13.93
CA TRP A 17 -22.25 -18.20 14.87
C TRP A 17 -23.18 -17.32 15.71
N ASP A 18 -22.68 -16.89 16.86
CA ASP A 18 -23.27 -15.85 17.71
C ASP A 18 -22.13 -15.09 18.41
N PHE A 19 -22.41 -13.93 19.00
CA PHE A 19 -21.38 -13.11 19.65
C PHE A 19 -20.63 -13.84 20.77
N ALA A 20 -21.29 -14.76 21.49
CA ALA A 20 -20.65 -15.50 22.57
C ALA A 20 -19.68 -16.57 22.04
N LYS A 21 -20.03 -17.26 20.95
CA LYS A 21 -19.14 -18.18 20.24
C LYS A 21 -17.96 -17.42 19.62
N LEU A 22 -18.22 -16.29 18.97
CA LEU A 22 -17.19 -15.47 18.35
C LEU A 22 -16.17 -14.98 19.38
N SER A 23 -16.64 -14.42 20.51
CA SER A 23 -15.78 -14.00 21.62
C SER A 23 -14.93 -15.15 22.14
N ARG A 24 -15.52 -16.32 22.40
CA ARG A 24 -14.78 -17.49 22.88
C ARG A 24 -13.70 -17.96 21.90
N VAL A 25 -14.03 -17.95 20.61
CA VAL A 25 -13.08 -18.32 19.54
C VAL A 25 -11.95 -17.30 19.46
N TYR A 26 -12.28 -16.00 19.54
CA TYR A 26 -11.29 -14.93 19.58
C TYR A 26 -10.33 -15.10 20.76
N ASP A 27 -10.83 -15.33 21.98
CA ASP A 27 -9.98 -15.47 23.17
C ASP A 27 -8.95 -16.60 23.01
N GLU A 28 -9.37 -17.75 22.44
CA GLU A 28 -8.44 -18.87 22.19
C GLU A 28 -7.44 -18.55 21.07
N ILE A 29 -7.90 -17.93 19.97
CA ILE A 29 -7.03 -17.50 18.86
C ILE A 29 -6.00 -16.47 19.36
N GLU A 30 -6.42 -15.49 20.15
CA GLU A 30 -5.56 -14.48 20.76
C GLU A 30 -4.54 -15.11 21.69
N THR A 31 -4.97 -16.04 22.56
CA THR A 31 -4.07 -16.79 23.43
C THR A 31 -2.96 -17.49 22.64
N ILE A 32 -3.31 -18.22 21.57
CA ILE A 32 -2.32 -18.90 20.72
C ILE A 32 -1.40 -17.87 20.03
N GLY A 33 -1.98 -16.80 19.47
CA GLY A 33 -1.24 -15.75 18.78
C GLY A 33 -0.22 -15.05 19.68
N VAL A 34 -0.62 -14.66 20.88
CA VAL A 34 0.22 -13.92 21.83
C VAL A 34 1.20 -14.84 22.54
N GLU A 35 0.76 -15.99 23.06
CA GLU A 35 1.61 -16.85 23.88
C GLU A 35 2.56 -17.73 23.05
N GLU A 36 2.10 -18.28 21.93
CA GLU A 36 2.89 -19.25 21.15
C GLU A 36 3.58 -18.64 19.94
N LEU A 37 2.93 -17.70 19.27
CA LEU A 37 3.50 -16.99 18.12
C LEU A 37 4.20 -15.69 18.52
N ARG A 38 4.02 -15.22 19.77
CA ARG A 38 4.60 -13.97 20.29
C ARG A 38 4.20 -12.74 19.47
N LEU A 39 2.97 -12.74 18.96
CA LEU A 39 2.44 -11.62 18.18
C LEU A 39 2.13 -10.44 19.11
N ASP A 40 2.65 -9.28 18.76
CA ASP A 40 2.24 -8.00 19.36
C ASP A 40 1.17 -7.33 18.49
N ILE A 41 -0.03 -7.07 19.02
CA ILE A 41 -1.20 -6.59 18.28
C ILE A 41 -1.81 -5.33 18.92
N TYR A 42 -2.52 -4.49 18.15
CA TYR A 42 -3.38 -3.45 18.72
C TYR A 42 -4.64 -4.10 19.32
N PRO A 43 -5.30 -3.47 20.31
CA PRO A 43 -6.61 -3.91 20.76
C PRO A 43 -7.56 -4.07 19.58
N VAL A 44 -8.29 -5.18 19.52
CA VAL A 44 -9.16 -5.51 18.38
C VAL A 44 -10.59 -5.03 18.66
N GLN A 45 -11.17 -4.35 17.67
CA GLN A 45 -12.59 -4.04 17.61
C GLN A 45 -13.21 -4.80 16.43
N MET A 46 -14.02 -5.81 16.72
CA MET A 46 -14.73 -6.57 15.69
C MET A 46 -16.10 -5.95 15.40
N GLU A 47 -16.38 -5.72 14.13
CA GLU A 47 -17.68 -5.23 13.65
C GLU A 47 -18.25 -6.23 12.65
N VAL A 48 -19.48 -6.69 12.89
CA VAL A 48 -20.17 -7.56 11.93
C VAL A 48 -20.99 -6.69 10.99
N ILE A 49 -20.79 -6.89 9.69
CA ILE A 49 -21.41 -6.10 8.62
C ILE A 49 -22.04 -7.01 7.57
N SER A 50 -23.01 -6.48 6.83
CA SER A 50 -23.59 -7.17 5.68
C SER A 50 -22.65 -7.17 4.47
N SER A 51 -22.89 -8.08 3.51
CA SER A 51 -22.17 -8.10 2.23
C SER A 51 -22.23 -6.76 1.46
N GLU A 52 -23.33 -6.02 1.54
CA GLU A 52 -23.47 -4.70 0.90
C GLU A 52 -22.56 -3.66 1.56
N GLN A 53 -22.54 -3.63 2.90
CA GLN A 53 -21.65 -2.74 3.66
C GLN A 53 -20.17 -3.08 3.41
N MET A 54 -19.85 -4.36 3.24
CA MET A 54 -18.50 -4.78 2.90
C MET A 54 -18.07 -4.29 1.52
N LEU A 55 -18.93 -4.41 0.51
CA LEU A 55 -18.66 -3.89 -0.83
C LEU A 55 -18.49 -2.36 -0.83
N ASP A 56 -19.31 -1.64 -0.07
CA ASP A 56 -19.19 -0.18 0.09
C ASP A 56 -17.84 0.21 0.70
N ALA A 57 -17.45 -0.49 1.77
CA ALA A 57 -16.15 -0.30 2.41
C ALA A 57 -14.99 -0.61 1.45
N TYR A 58 -15.06 -1.68 0.65
CA TYR A 58 -14.05 -2.01 -0.37
C TYR A 58 -13.86 -0.90 -1.40
N SER A 59 -14.99 -0.37 -1.89
CA SER A 59 -14.98 0.68 -2.91
C SER A 59 -14.31 1.98 -2.43
N SER A 60 -14.36 2.21 -1.12
CA SER A 60 -13.78 3.35 -0.40
C SER A 60 -12.38 3.06 0.15
N VAL A 61 -11.65 2.10 -0.43
CA VAL A 61 -10.28 1.70 0.00
C VAL A 61 -10.26 1.12 1.43
N GLY A 62 -11.34 0.45 1.83
CA GLY A 62 -11.47 -0.18 3.16
C GLY A 62 -11.76 0.79 4.30
N MET A 63 -12.15 2.03 4.03
CA MET A 63 -12.38 3.07 5.05
C MET A 63 -13.86 3.48 5.17
N PRO A 64 -14.51 3.27 6.33
CA PRO A 64 -15.95 3.54 6.53
C PRO A 64 -16.30 5.04 6.56
N LEU A 65 -15.30 5.90 6.80
CA LEU A 65 -15.47 7.35 6.92
C LEU A 65 -14.87 8.10 5.74
N MET A 66 -14.75 7.44 4.58
CA MET A 66 -14.19 8.11 3.42
C MET A 66 -15.16 9.15 2.83
N TYR A 67 -14.60 10.21 2.24
CA TYR A 67 -15.39 11.18 1.51
C TYR A 67 -15.93 10.56 0.22
N ARG A 68 -16.98 11.18 -0.34
CA ARG A 68 -17.61 10.68 -1.56
C ARG A 68 -16.78 11.07 -2.78
N HIS A 69 -16.61 10.13 -3.70
CA HIS A 69 -16.00 10.36 -5.00
C HIS A 69 -16.53 9.31 -5.99
N TRP A 70 -16.85 9.73 -7.22
CA TRP A 70 -17.48 8.85 -8.21
C TRP A 70 -16.61 7.65 -8.58
N SER A 71 -15.28 7.76 -8.49
CA SER A 71 -14.37 6.65 -8.79
C SER A 71 -14.58 5.46 -7.84
N PHE A 72 -14.96 5.73 -6.58
CA PHE A 72 -15.30 4.68 -5.61
C PHE A 72 -16.55 3.93 -6.06
N GLY A 73 -17.61 4.65 -6.48
CA GLY A 73 -18.80 4.02 -7.06
C GLY A 73 -18.51 3.18 -8.31
N LYS A 74 -17.56 3.60 -9.16
CA LYS A 74 -17.11 2.79 -10.30
C LYS A 74 -16.42 1.50 -9.87
N HIS A 75 -15.56 1.56 -8.84
CA HIS A 75 -14.95 0.35 -8.26
C HIS A 75 -16.00 -0.56 -7.62
N PHE A 76 -16.96 0.01 -6.87
CA PHE A 76 -18.08 -0.74 -6.29
C PHE A 76 -18.82 -1.57 -7.33
N ILE A 77 -19.27 -0.94 -8.43
CA ILE A 77 -20.02 -1.63 -9.49
C ILE A 77 -19.17 -2.74 -10.14
N TYR A 78 -17.87 -2.48 -10.31
CA TYR A 78 -16.96 -3.47 -10.89
C TYR A 78 -16.78 -4.69 -9.97
N ASP A 79 -16.51 -4.47 -8.68
CA ASP A 79 -16.30 -5.53 -7.70
C ASP A 79 -17.60 -6.29 -7.40
N GLU A 80 -18.73 -5.60 -7.31
CA GLU A 80 -20.06 -6.20 -7.19
C GLU A 80 -20.36 -7.11 -8.40
N LEU A 81 -20.07 -6.66 -9.62
CA LEU A 81 -20.28 -7.45 -10.83
C LEU A 81 -19.42 -8.73 -10.84
N LEU A 82 -18.15 -8.62 -10.46
CA LEU A 82 -17.25 -9.76 -10.35
C LEU A 82 -17.71 -10.75 -9.28
N TYR A 83 -18.19 -10.25 -8.15
CA TYR A 83 -18.73 -11.06 -7.08
C TYR A 83 -20.01 -11.80 -7.49
N ARG A 84 -21.01 -11.08 -8.03
CA ARG A 84 -22.27 -11.67 -8.51
C ARG A 84 -22.05 -12.73 -9.57
N LYS A 85 -21.02 -12.59 -10.40
CA LYS A 85 -20.65 -13.58 -11.44
C LYS A 85 -19.83 -14.75 -10.91
N GLY A 86 -19.48 -14.78 -9.63
CA GLY A 86 -18.59 -15.78 -9.05
C GLY A 86 -17.17 -15.77 -9.62
N ALA A 87 -16.80 -14.68 -10.33
CA ALA A 87 -15.48 -14.52 -10.95
C ALA A 87 -14.41 -14.11 -9.92
N ARG A 88 -14.85 -13.52 -8.80
CA ARG A 88 -14.03 -13.15 -7.64
C ARG A 88 -14.82 -13.50 -6.37
N GLY A 89 -14.22 -14.20 -5.42
CA GLY A 89 -14.81 -14.33 -4.08
C GLY A 89 -14.81 -12.98 -3.37
N LEU A 90 -15.77 -12.72 -2.49
CA LEU A 90 -15.60 -11.63 -1.53
C LEU A 90 -14.36 -11.93 -0.69
N ALA A 91 -13.55 -10.91 -0.47
CA ALA A 91 -12.53 -11.01 0.55
C ALA A 91 -13.27 -11.08 1.89
N TYR A 92 -12.88 -12.05 2.71
CA TYR A 92 -13.66 -12.47 3.87
C TYR A 92 -13.64 -11.46 5.03
N GLU A 93 -12.85 -10.39 4.88
CA GLU A 93 -12.59 -9.35 5.86
C GLU A 93 -12.30 -8.00 5.22
N ILE A 94 -12.39 -6.96 6.04
CA ILE A 94 -11.62 -5.73 5.86
C ILE A 94 -10.97 -5.40 7.21
N VAL A 95 -9.66 -5.16 7.20
CA VAL A 95 -8.91 -4.69 8.37
C VAL A 95 -8.48 -3.24 8.20
N ILE A 96 -8.78 -2.41 9.20
CA ILE A 96 -8.29 -1.03 9.28
C ILE A 96 -7.12 -0.99 10.26
N ASN A 97 -5.98 -0.48 9.79
CA ASN A 97 -4.82 -0.15 10.63
C ASN A 97 -5.10 1.05 11.56
N SER A 98 -5.97 0.87 12.55
CA SER A 98 -6.27 1.85 13.58
C SER A 98 -5.90 1.33 14.97
N ASN A 99 -5.97 2.18 15.99
CA ASN A 99 -5.83 1.78 17.39
C ASN A 99 -7.07 2.28 18.18
N PRO A 100 -8.07 1.41 18.45
CA PRO A 100 -8.10 -0.04 18.22
C PRO A 100 -8.14 -0.44 16.74
N CYS A 101 -7.62 -1.61 16.41
CA CYS A 101 -7.64 -2.19 15.06
C CYS A 101 -9.06 -2.68 14.76
N ILE A 102 -9.69 -2.12 13.73
CA ILE A 102 -11.06 -2.49 13.36
C ILE A 102 -11.01 -3.64 12.36
N VAL A 103 -11.76 -4.70 12.65
CA VAL A 103 -11.88 -5.89 11.80
C VAL A 103 -13.34 -6.11 11.45
N TYR A 104 -13.64 -6.01 10.16
CA TYR A 104 -14.97 -6.28 9.64
C TYR A 104 -15.16 -7.76 9.33
N LEU A 105 -16.19 -8.33 9.91
CA LEU A 105 -16.63 -9.71 9.70
C LEU A 105 -17.95 -9.71 8.92
N MET A 106 -18.07 -10.55 7.90
CA MET A 106 -19.35 -10.70 7.21
C MET A 106 -20.35 -11.49 8.05
N GLU A 107 -21.61 -11.07 8.08
CA GLU A 107 -22.67 -11.81 8.77
C GLU A 107 -22.97 -13.17 8.14
N GLU A 108 -22.76 -13.30 6.83
CA GLU A 108 -23.03 -14.51 6.06
C GLU A 108 -21.95 -15.59 6.22
N ASN A 109 -20.84 -15.27 6.89
CA ASN A 109 -19.76 -16.23 7.16
C ASN A 109 -20.23 -17.31 8.14
N THR A 110 -19.83 -18.55 7.89
CA THR A 110 -19.95 -19.63 8.89
C THR A 110 -19.02 -19.38 10.06
N MET A 111 -19.25 -20.03 11.21
CA MET A 111 -18.36 -19.92 12.37
C MET A 111 -16.92 -20.38 12.05
N ALA A 112 -16.74 -21.37 11.17
CA ALA A 112 -15.41 -21.80 10.74
C ALA A 112 -14.69 -20.70 9.96
N LEU A 113 -15.42 -19.99 9.09
CA LEU A 113 -14.91 -18.86 8.34
C LEU A 113 -14.66 -17.64 9.23
N GLN A 114 -15.55 -17.35 10.19
CA GLN A 114 -15.32 -16.31 11.21
C GLN A 114 -14.04 -16.57 12.00
N ALA A 115 -13.76 -17.83 12.36
CA ALA A 115 -12.53 -18.20 13.06
C ALA A 115 -11.29 -17.99 12.18
N LEU A 116 -11.34 -18.44 10.92
CA LEU A 116 -10.25 -18.24 9.95
C LEU A 116 -9.94 -16.76 9.73
N VAL A 117 -10.98 -15.95 9.52
CA VAL A 117 -10.88 -14.51 9.31
C VAL A 117 -10.35 -13.81 10.54
N THR A 118 -10.86 -14.16 11.72
CA THR A 118 -10.37 -13.64 13.00
C THR A 118 -8.86 -13.87 13.12
N ALA A 119 -8.40 -15.10 12.92
CA ALA A 119 -6.97 -15.41 12.97
C ALA A 119 -6.15 -14.66 11.90
N HIS A 120 -6.71 -14.43 10.72
CA HIS A 120 -6.05 -13.72 9.62
C HIS A 120 -5.92 -12.22 9.88
N ALA A 121 -7.05 -11.54 10.06
CA ALA A 121 -7.12 -10.09 10.13
C ALA A 121 -6.79 -9.56 11.54
N ALA A 122 -7.46 -10.09 12.57
CA ALA A 122 -7.33 -9.57 13.92
C ALA A 122 -5.97 -9.84 14.56
N LEU A 123 -5.27 -10.90 14.11
CA LEU A 123 -3.96 -11.28 14.62
C LEU A 123 -2.88 -11.03 13.58
N GLY A 124 -2.99 -11.65 12.41
CA GLY A 124 -1.97 -11.58 11.35
C GLY A 124 -1.69 -10.17 10.81
N HIS A 125 -2.69 -9.55 10.18
CA HIS A 125 -2.54 -8.18 9.66
C HIS A 125 -2.30 -7.16 10.76
N ASN A 126 -3.05 -7.26 11.87
CA ASN A 126 -2.89 -6.37 13.02
C ASN A 126 -1.44 -6.39 13.54
N HIS A 127 -0.87 -7.58 13.74
CA HIS A 127 0.54 -7.72 14.11
C HIS A 127 1.46 -7.06 13.09
N PHE A 128 1.26 -7.34 11.81
CA PHE A 128 2.11 -6.81 10.75
C PHE A 128 2.08 -5.26 10.71
N PHE A 129 0.89 -4.67 10.75
CA PHE A 129 0.70 -3.22 10.75
C PHE A 129 1.30 -2.55 11.99
N LYS A 130 1.14 -3.14 13.18
CA LYS A 130 1.69 -2.59 14.42
C LYS A 130 3.21 -2.61 14.44
N ASN A 131 3.83 -3.62 13.84
CA ASN A 131 5.25 -3.92 14.06
C ASN A 131 6.17 -3.52 12.91
N ASN A 132 5.70 -3.58 11.66
CA ASN A 132 6.53 -3.26 10.52
C ASN A 132 6.99 -1.80 10.56
N HIS A 133 8.29 -1.60 10.33
CA HIS A 133 8.94 -0.30 10.38
C HIS A 133 8.33 0.74 9.42
N LEU A 134 7.80 0.35 8.24
CA LEU A 134 7.16 1.27 7.31
C LEU A 134 5.84 1.79 7.88
N PHE A 135 5.01 0.91 8.43
CA PHE A 135 3.75 1.34 9.06
C PHE A 135 4.02 2.23 10.27
N ARG A 136 4.96 1.83 11.12
CA ARG A 136 5.40 2.66 12.25
C ARG A 136 5.95 4.02 11.82
N GLN A 137 6.54 4.15 10.62
CA GLN A 137 7.09 5.42 10.13
C GLN A 137 6.07 6.29 9.40
N TRP A 138 5.19 5.70 8.61
CA TRP A 138 4.34 6.42 7.65
C TRP A 138 2.86 6.50 8.04
N THR A 139 2.42 5.71 9.02
CA THR A 139 1.02 5.70 9.48
C THR A 139 0.89 6.26 10.90
N ASP A 140 -0.32 6.75 11.20
CA ASP A 140 -0.76 7.10 12.56
C ASP A 140 -2.08 6.37 12.84
N ALA A 141 -1.96 5.14 13.35
CA ALA A 141 -3.11 4.29 13.66
C ALA A 141 -4.04 4.93 14.72
N GLY A 142 -3.52 5.77 15.62
CA GLY A 142 -4.33 6.43 16.64
C GLY A 142 -5.13 7.63 16.11
N GLY A 143 -4.60 8.34 15.11
CA GLY A 143 -5.20 9.56 14.57
C GLY A 143 -6.03 9.37 13.28
N ILE A 144 -5.86 8.26 12.57
CA ILE A 144 -6.43 8.09 11.22
C ILE A 144 -7.96 8.21 11.18
N LEU A 145 -8.69 7.59 12.11
CA LEU A 145 -10.16 7.62 12.11
C LEU A 145 -10.69 9.05 12.28
N SER A 146 -10.10 9.82 13.20
CA SER A 146 -10.45 11.23 13.38
C SER A 146 -10.08 12.09 12.17
N TYR A 147 -8.97 11.77 11.50
CA TYR A 147 -8.58 12.47 10.29
C TYR A 147 -9.54 12.23 9.12
N LEU A 148 -10.02 10.99 8.94
CA LEU A 148 -11.00 10.65 7.91
C LEU A 148 -12.35 11.32 8.16
N ASP A 149 -12.81 11.33 9.42
CA ASP A 149 -14.03 12.05 9.80
C ASP A 149 -13.93 13.55 9.49
N PHE A 150 -12.79 14.16 9.82
CA PHE A 150 -12.47 15.54 9.44
C PHE A 150 -12.51 15.72 7.92
N ALA A 151 -11.83 14.86 7.15
CA ALA A 151 -11.73 14.96 5.70
C ALA A 151 -13.11 14.86 5.03
N LYS A 152 -13.92 13.89 5.44
CA LYS A 152 -15.31 13.72 4.99
C LYS A 152 -16.15 14.95 5.28
N SER A 153 -16.10 15.45 6.51
CA SER A 153 -16.83 16.63 6.93
C SER A 153 -16.36 17.90 6.22
N TYR A 154 -15.06 18.01 5.94
CA TYR A 154 -14.48 19.14 5.23
C TYR A 154 -14.96 19.20 3.78
N ILE A 155 -14.87 18.07 3.06
CA ILE A 155 -15.30 17.98 1.67
C ILE A 155 -16.80 18.27 1.56
N ALA A 156 -17.64 17.72 2.44
CA ALA A 156 -19.07 18.01 2.45
C ALA A 156 -19.36 19.51 2.64
N ARG A 157 -18.66 20.20 3.55
CA ARG A 157 -18.80 21.67 3.71
C ARG A 157 -18.32 22.45 2.49
N CYS A 158 -17.27 21.99 1.82
CA CYS A 158 -16.81 22.59 0.58
C CYS A 158 -17.86 22.43 -0.54
N GLU A 159 -18.51 21.27 -0.64
CA GLU A 159 -19.58 21.02 -1.61
C GLU A 159 -20.77 21.95 -1.37
N GLU A 160 -21.17 22.15 -0.11
CA GLU A 160 -22.24 23.08 0.26
C GLU A 160 -21.91 24.55 -0.07
N ARG A 161 -20.67 24.98 0.14
CA ARG A 161 -20.25 26.39 -0.03
C ARG A 161 -19.88 26.75 -1.47
N HIS A 162 -19.15 25.87 -2.14
CA HIS A 162 -18.53 26.14 -3.45
C HIS A 162 -19.21 25.39 -4.60
N GLY A 163 -20.13 24.46 -4.28
CA GLY A 163 -20.85 23.64 -5.25
C GLY A 163 -20.09 22.36 -5.63
N LEU A 164 -20.85 21.32 -5.93
CA LEU A 164 -20.33 19.98 -6.25
C LEU A 164 -19.31 20.00 -7.40
N ALA A 165 -19.64 20.63 -8.53
CA ALA A 165 -18.79 20.63 -9.72
C ALA A 165 -17.41 21.28 -9.50
N ALA A 166 -17.34 22.30 -8.62
CA ALA A 166 -16.08 22.96 -8.30
C ALA A 166 -15.18 22.05 -7.43
N VAL A 167 -15.78 21.38 -6.45
CA VAL A 167 -15.08 20.43 -5.57
C VAL A 167 -14.61 19.20 -6.35
N GLU A 168 -15.49 18.58 -7.15
CA GLU A 168 -15.15 17.42 -7.99
C GLU A 168 -13.99 17.72 -8.92
N SER A 169 -13.95 18.88 -9.57
CA SER A 169 -12.87 19.25 -10.49
C SER A 169 -11.47 19.25 -9.84
N ILE A 170 -11.38 19.66 -8.57
CA ILE A 170 -10.15 19.64 -7.79
C ILE A 170 -9.86 18.22 -7.28
N LEU A 171 -10.88 17.55 -6.77
CA LEU A 171 -10.78 16.19 -6.22
C LEU A 171 -10.35 15.18 -7.29
N ASP A 172 -10.94 15.25 -8.50
CA ASP A 172 -10.56 14.47 -9.68
C ASP A 172 -9.07 14.65 -10.02
N ALA A 173 -8.61 15.91 -10.08
CA ALA A 173 -7.23 16.21 -10.41
C ALA A 173 -6.26 15.71 -9.33
N ALA A 174 -6.65 15.82 -8.06
CA ALA A 174 -5.88 15.30 -6.95
C ALA A 174 -5.84 13.75 -6.94
N HIS A 175 -6.96 13.08 -7.21
CA HIS A 175 -7.04 11.62 -7.32
C HIS A 175 -6.22 11.08 -8.48
N ALA A 176 -6.27 11.74 -9.65
CA ALA A 176 -5.45 11.38 -10.80
C ALA A 176 -3.94 11.43 -10.50
N LEU A 177 -3.53 12.29 -9.55
CA LEU A 177 -2.15 12.47 -9.12
C LEU A 177 -1.82 11.80 -7.78
N MET A 178 -2.77 11.08 -7.18
CA MET A 178 -2.63 10.47 -5.84
C MET A 178 -1.37 9.60 -5.73
N GLU A 179 -1.03 8.90 -6.80
CA GLU A 179 0.15 8.03 -6.87
C GLU A 179 1.49 8.78 -6.89
N GLN A 180 1.47 10.05 -7.30
CA GLN A 180 2.61 10.97 -7.28
C GLN A 180 2.55 11.89 -6.04
N GLY A 181 1.63 11.64 -5.11
CA GLY A 181 1.44 12.37 -3.86
C GLY A 181 2.25 11.83 -2.68
N VAL A 182 3.23 10.95 -2.93
CA VAL A 182 4.00 10.26 -1.89
C VAL A 182 5.48 10.58 -2.03
N PHE A 183 6.17 10.72 -0.90
CA PHE A 183 7.62 10.81 -0.93
C PHE A 183 8.24 9.41 -0.98
N ARG A 184 9.10 9.15 -1.98
CA ARG A 184 9.76 7.85 -2.19
C ARG A 184 11.19 7.87 -1.64
N TYR A 185 11.92 8.97 -1.86
CA TYR A 185 13.33 9.11 -1.50
C TYR A 185 13.56 10.08 -0.34
N HIS A 186 12.79 11.17 -0.25
CA HIS A 186 12.96 12.19 0.81
C HIS A 186 11.96 12.03 1.95
N ARG A 187 12.42 12.06 3.20
CA ARG A 187 11.56 11.86 4.37
C ARG A 187 11.24 13.20 5.04
N PRO A 188 9.98 13.68 5.04
CA PRO A 188 9.60 14.74 5.95
C PRO A 188 9.62 14.19 7.39
N PRO A 189 10.22 14.90 8.36
CA PRO A 189 10.19 14.46 9.75
C PRO A 189 8.74 14.40 10.27
N LYS A 190 8.43 13.38 11.08
CA LYS A 190 7.14 13.26 11.77
C LYS A 190 6.87 14.52 12.59
N LEU A 191 5.80 15.23 12.26
CA LEU A 191 5.20 16.21 13.15
C LEU A 191 4.42 15.43 14.23
N SER A 192 4.65 15.71 15.51
CA SER A 192 3.94 15.08 16.62
C SER A 192 2.42 15.26 16.49
N SER A 193 1.64 14.34 17.03
CA SER A 193 0.16 14.38 17.06
C SER A 193 -0.38 15.69 17.64
N GLU A 194 0.34 16.27 18.61
CA GLU A 194 0.07 17.61 19.15
C GLU A 194 0.33 18.72 18.12
N ARG A 195 1.47 18.71 17.40
CA ARG A 195 1.73 19.68 16.31
C ARG A 195 0.79 19.51 15.12
N GLN A 196 0.25 18.32 14.90
CA GLN A 196 -0.76 18.08 13.87
C GLN A 196 -2.10 18.70 14.26
N ARG A 197 -2.53 18.57 15.53
CA ARG A 197 -3.72 19.21 16.11
C ARG A 197 -3.57 20.72 16.24
N GLU A 198 -2.42 21.19 16.71
CA GLU A 198 -2.08 22.61 16.83
C GLU A 198 -1.98 23.25 15.45
N GLY A 199 -1.38 22.56 14.48
CA GLY A 199 -1.42 22.98 13.08
C GLY A 199 -2.83 22.97 12.49
N LEU A 200 -3.73 22.07 12.88
CA LEU A 200 -5.15 22.08 12.48
C LEU A 200 -5.88 23.30 13.06
N ARG A 201 -5.55 23.70 14.29
CA ARG A 201 -6.12 24.85 15.00
C ARG A 201 -5.59 26.18 14.46
N GLU A 202 -4.28 26.30 14.28
CA GLU A 202 -3.61 27.40 13.59
C GLU A 202 -4.08 27.54 12.14
N ARG A 203 -4.52 26.44 11.49
CA ARG A 203 -5.07 26.45 10.11
C ARG A 203 -6.47 27.04 10.05
N LEU A 204 -7.35 26.69 10.99
CA LEU A 204 -8.66 27.33 11.13
C LEU A 204 -8.49 28.83 11.43
N GLU A 205 -7.47 29.19 12.22
CA GLU A 205 -7.13 30.59 12.51
C GLU A 205 -6.44 31.30 11.32
N TYR A 206 -5.71 30.58 10.45
CA TYR A 206 -5.15 31.11 9.20
C TYR A 206 -6.23 31.32 8.13
N GLU A 207 -7.24 30.45 8.07
CA GLU A 207 -8.46 30.64 7.26
C GLU A 207 -9.21 31.93 7.64
N GLU A 208 -9.14 32.36 8.91
CA GLU A 208 -9.68 33.66 9.35
C GLU A 208 -8.72 34.84 9.10
N ARG A 209 -7.40 34.62 9.00
CA ARG A 209 -6.40 35.70 9.11
C ARG A 209 -5.63 36.08 7.85
N SER A 210 -5.67 35.33 6.75
CA SER A 210 -4.74 35.64 5.63
C SER A 210 -5.38 35.75 4.26
N PHE A 211 -5.70 37.01 3.93
CA PHE A 211 -5.48 37.60 2.61
C PHE A 211 -3.98 37.96 2.49
N ASN A 212 -3.28 37.23 1.62
CA ASN A 212 -2.09 37.59 0.83
C ASN A 212 -1.15 38.70 1.39
N ASP A 213 -0.17 38.35 2.23
CA ASP A 213 0.84 39.32 2.73
C ASP A 213 2.31 38.83 2.70
N LEU A 214 2.60 37.69 2.04
CA LEU A 214 3.98 37.17 1.90
C LEU A 214 4.69 37.56 0.59
N TRP A 215 4.00 38.22 -0.35
CA TRP A 215 4.55 38.49 -1.69
C TRP A 215 4.66 39.98 -2.07
N ARG A 216 4.46 40.90 -1.12
CA ARG A 216 4.50 42.34 -1.42
C ARG A 216 5.86 43.01 -1.21
N THR A 217 6.86 42.31 -0.69
CA THR A 217 8.19 42.90 -0.40
C THR A 217 9.34 41.97 -0.75
N LEU A 218 9.55 41.73 -2.05
CA LEU A 218 10.89 41.43 -2.55
C LEU A 218 11.31 42.57 -3.48
N PRO A 219 12.42 43.28 -3.20
CA PRO A 219 12.80 44.46 -3.98
C PRO A 219 13.11 44.05 -5.42
N SER A 220 12.59 44.82 -6.38
CA SER A 220 12.98 44.67 -7.78
C SER A 220 14.46 45.04 -7.90
N SER A 221 15.33 44.06 -8.09
CA SER A 221 16.71 44.30 -8.51
C SER A 221 16.68 44.76 -9.98
N SER A 222 16.60 46.08 -10.17
CA SER A 222 16.91 46.73 -11.43
C SER A 222 18.43 46.73 -11.62
N GLY A 223 18.91 45.97 -12.61
CA GLY A 223 20.14 46.31 -13.31
C GLY A 223 21.29 45.29 -13.26
N LYS A 224 21.70 44.93 -14.48
CA LYS A 224 23.01 44.40 -14.95
C LYS A 224 23.16 42.88 -15.03
N ASN A 225 23.07 42.42 -16.28
CA ASN A 225 23.52 41.13 -16.78
C ASN A 225 24.99 40.85 -16.37
N LYS A 226 25.18 39.95 -15.42
CA LYS A 226 26.38 39.11 -15.31
C LYS A 226 25.91 37.65 -15.30
N PRO A 227 26.41 36.78 -16.21
CA PRO A 227 25.97 35.38 -16.27
C PRO A 227 26.28 34.60 -14.99
N GLU A 228 27.39 34.89 -14.31
CA GLU A 228 27.80 34.22 -13.06
C GLU A 228 26.83 34.48 -11.88
N ALA A 229 26.18 35.65 -11.81
CA ALA A 229 25.22 35.99 -10.75
C ALA A 229 23.82 35.36 -10.97
N ARG A 230 23.53 34.87 -12.18
CA ARG A 230 22.24 34.26 -12.51
C ARG A 230 22.16 32.82 -12.02
N ASP A 231 23.27 32.09 -12.11
CA ASP A 231 23.37 30.69 -11.69
C ASP A 231 23.35 30.54 -10.17
N GLU A 232 23.99 31.46 -9.42
CA GLU A 232 23.93 31.48 -7.96
C GLU A 232 22.50 31.77 -7.45
N VAL A 233 21.81 32.73 -8.06
CA VAL A 233 20.42 33.07 -7.71
C VAL A 233 19.45 31.95 -8.10
N LEU A 234 19.67 31.26 -9.23
CA LEU A 234 18.89 30.08 -9.62
C LEU A 234 19.14 28.89 -8.68
N ALA A 235 20.39 28.69 -8.23
CA ALA A 235 20.74 27.64 -7.28
C ALA A 235 20.14 27.90 -5.89
N GLU A 236 20.18 29.13 -5.40
CA GLU A 236 19.52 29.52 -4.14
C GLU A 236 18.00 29.35 -4.21
N ARG A 237 17.37 29.63 -5.36
CA ARG A 237 15.92 29.42 -5.59
C ARG A 237 15.54 27.95 -5.61
N LYS A 238 16.30 27.11 -6.31
CA LYS A 238 16.08 25.66 -6.30
C LYS A 238 16.22 25.11 -4.89
N LYS A 239 17.18 25.64 -4.12
CA LYS A 239 17.38 25.29 -2.71
C LYS A 239 16.23 25.78 -1.82
N SER A 240 15.65 26.95 -2.05
CA SER A 240 14.49 27.44 -1.29
C SER A 240 13.21 26.64 -1.57
N LEU A 241 13.02 26.21 -2.82
CA LEU A 241 11.89 25.37 -3.25
C LEU A 241 12.13 23.86 -3.05
N LYS A 242 13.32 23.48 -2.56
CA LYS A 242 13.74 22.08 -2.36
C LYS A 242 13.61 21.21 -3.61
N LEU A 243 13.97 21.74 -4.77
CA LEU A 243 13.95 21.01 -6.04
C LEU A 243 15.20 20.13 -6.21
N PRO A 244 15.10 18.96 -6.86
CA PRO A 244 13.88 18.38 -7.43
C PRO A 244 12.90 17.83 -6.37
N GLU A 245 11.60 17.95 -6.65
CA GLU A 245 10.53 17.47 -5.76
C GLU A 245 9.68 16.41 -6.47
N GLU A 246 9.67 15.20 -5.94
CA GLU A 246 8.92 14.05 -6.49
C GLU A 246 7.45 14.05 -6.07
N ASN A 247 7.12 14.65 -4.91
CA ASN A 247 5.76 14.68 -4.42
C ASN A 247 5.00 15.85 -5.07
N LEU A 248 4.40 15.56 -6.23
CA LEU A 248 3.70 16.57 -7.04
C LEU A 248 2.55 17.21 -6.26
N LEU A 249 1.77 16.43 -5.50
CA LEU A 249 0.67 16.99 -4.70
C LEU A 249 1.19 17.91 -3.58
N TYR A 250 2.30 17.56 -2.93
CA TYR A 250 2.93 18.41 -1.92
C TYR A 250 3.42 19.72 -2.54
N PHE A 251 4.10 19.63 -3.69
CA PHE A 251 4.60 20.80 -4.39
C PHE A 251 3.46 21.75 -4.77
N LEU A 252 2.38 21.21 -5.34
CA LEU A 252 1.19 21.97 -5.75
C LEU A 252 0.46 22.57 -4.55
N GLU A 253 0.27 21.81 -3.47
CA GLU A 253 -0.34 22.30 -2.22
C GLU A 253 0.39 23.54 -1.68
N LYS A 254 1.72 23.51 -1.67
CA LYS A 254 2.54 24.57 -1.06
C LYS A 254 2.80 25.74 -1.99
N ASN A 255 3.05 25.48 -3.27
CA ASN A 255 3.60 26.47 -4.19
C ASN A 255 2.60 26.96 -5.25
N SER A 256 1.45 26.30 -5.45
CA SER A 256 0.46 26.79 -6.43
C SER A 256 0.04 28.21 -6.07
N LEU A 257 -0.10 29.08 -7.07
CA LEU A 257 -0.51 30.47 -6.85
C LEU A 257 -2.01 30.68 -7.06
N VAL A 258 -2.67 29.73 -7.72
CA VAL A 258 -4.08 29.82 -8.10
C VAL A 258 -4.97 29.09 -7.09
N LEU A 259 -4.45 28.08 -6.40
CA LEU A 259 -5.25 27.32 -5.42
C LEU A 259 -5.66 28.20 -4.23
N GLU A 260 -6.98 28.32 -4.07
CA GLU A 260 -7.62 28.89 -2.90
C GLU A 260 -7.37 28.01 -1.66
N PRO A 261 -7.48 28.56 -0.43
CA PRO A 261 -7.23 27.80 0.79
C PRO A 261 -7.99 26.48 0.87
N TRP A 262 -9.27 26.46 0.47
CA TRP A 262 -10.08 25.25 0.50
C TRP A 262 -9.65 24.19 -0.51
N GLN A 263 -9.19 24.60 -1.69
CA GLN A 263 -8.70 23.70 -2.73
C GLN A 263 -7.37 23.05 -2.31
N ARG A 264 -6.49 23.81 -1.62
CA ARG A 264 -5.24 23.28 -1.07
C ARG A 264 -5.50 22.22 -0.02
N GLU A 265 -6.50 22.41 0.83
CA GLU A 265 -6.81 21.42 1.85
C GLU A 265 -7.38 20.13 1.22
N ILE A 266 -8.16 20.21 0.14
CA ILE A 266 -8.58 19.01 -0.62
C ILE A 266 -7.34 18.26 -1.18
N VAL A 267 -6.43 18.98 -1.84
CA VAL A 267 -5.19 18.40 -2.38
C VAL A 267 -4.39 17.71 -1.26
N ARG A 268 -4.32 18.36 -0.09
CA ARG A 268 -3.68 17.80 1.09
C ARG A 268 -4.38 16.55 1.61
N ILE A 269 -5.71 16.53 1.70
CA ILE A 269 -6.49 15.36 2.12
C ILE A 269 -6.13 14.15 1.28
N VAL A 270 -6.18 14.30 -0.05
CA VAL A 270 -5.81 13.22 -0.98
C VAL A 270 -4.36 12.80 -0.78
N ARG A 271 -3.45 13.75 -0.59
CA ARG A 271 -2.03 13.48 -0.32
C ARG A 271 -1.79 12.68 0.96
N VAL A 272 -2.44 13.05 2.06
CA VAL A 272 -2.30 12.35 3.36
C VAL A 272 -2.83 10.93 3.26
N VAL A 273 -3.98 10.75 2.60
CA VAL A 273 -4.56 9.42 2.34
C VAL A 273 -3.61 8.59 1.47
N ALA A 274 -3.06 9.15 0.40
CA ALA A 274 -2.09 8.46 -0.46
C ALA A 274 -0.87 7.99 0.31
N GLN A 275 -0.33 8.86 1.17
CA GLN A 275 0.84 8.57 2.00
C GLN A 275 0.56 7.48 3.04
N TYR A 276 -0.65 7.48 3.62
CA TYR A 276 -1.07 6.50 4.62
C TYR A 276 -1.10 5.07 4.05
N PHE A 277 -1.58 4.89 2.82
CA PHE A 277 -1.63 3.57 2.15
C PHE A 277 -0.33 3.17 1.45
N TYR A 278 0.67 4.04 1.42
CA TYR A 278 1.92 3.78 0.73
C TYR A 278 2.68 2.55 1.27
N PRO A 279 2.77 2.31 2.61
CA PRO A 279 3.39 1.10 3.16
C PRO A 279 2.74 -0.20 2.68
N GLN A 280 1.41 -0.27 2.64
CA GLN A 280 0.68 -1.48 2.26
C GLN A 280 1.03 -1.95 0.84
N ARG A 281 1.32 -1.00 -0.06
CA ARG A 281 1.77 -1.30 -1.43
C ARG A 281 3.20 -1.84 -1.49
N GLN A 282 4.04 -1.55 -0.50
CA GLN A 282 5.45 -2.01 -0.44
C GLN A 282 5.61 -3.37 0.24
N THR A 283 4.56 -3.82 0.92
CA THR A 283 4.59 -4.98 1.80
C THR A 283 3.44 -5.94 1.49
N GLN A 284 2.99 -6.03 0.24
CA GLN A 284 1.85 -6.86 -0.13
C GLN A 284 2.15 -8.34 0.11
N VAL A 285 3.30 -8.85 -0.37
CA VAL A 285 3.70 -10.26 -0.17
C VAL A 285 3.89 -10.55 1.31
N MET A 286 4.55 -9.63 2.03
CA MET A 286 4.82 -9.81 3.45
C MET A 286 3.57 -9.74 4.32
N ASN A 287 2.68 -8.77 4.07
CA ASN A 287 1.45 -8.58 4.82
C ASN A 287 0.51 -9.77 4.63
N GLU A 288 0.22 -10.13 3.37
CA GLU A 288 -0.63 -11.28 3.07
C GLU A 288 0.01 -12.60 3.52
N GLY A 289 1.33 -12.74 3.35
CA GLY A 289 2.09 -13.89 3.82
C GLY A 289 2.07 -14.04 5.34
N CYS A 290 2.23 -12.95 6.09
CA CYS A 290 2.15 -12.94 7.56
C CYS A 290 0.76 -13.39 8.02
N ALA A 291 -0.30 -12.77 7.49
CA ALA A 291 -1.66 -13.11 7.87
C ALA A 291 -2.06 -14.54 7.48
N THR A 292 -1.61 -15.01 6.32
CA THR A 292 -1.82 -16.40 5.89
C THR A 292 -1.04 -17.39 6.74
N PHE A 293 0.22 -17.09 7.08
CA PHE A 293 1.01 -17.95 7.95
C PHE A 293 0.40 -18.06 9.35
N VAL A 294 -0.03 -16.93 9.93
CA VAL A 294 -0.66 -16.87 11.26
C VAL A 294 -1.97 -17.65 11.27
N HIS A 295 -2.88 -17.41 10.32
CA HIS A 295 -4.15 -18.15 10.30
C HIS A 295 -3.93 -19.64 10.12
N TYR A 296 -2.92 -20.03 9.33
CA TYR A 296 -2.70 -21.42 8.98
C TYR A 296 -2.17 -22.14 10.20
N THR A 297 -1.22 -21.51 10.90
CA THR A 297 -0.63 -22.05 12.11
C THR A 297 -1.66 -22.15 13.24
N ILE A 298 -2.43 -21.08 13.49
CA ILE A 298 -3.43 -21.07 14.56
C ILE A 298 -4.54 -22.11 14.29
N MET A 299 -5.09 -22.16 13.07
CA MET A 299 -6.18 -23.10 12.77
C MET A 299 -5.72 -24.56 12.86
N ASN A 300 -4.51 -24.89 12.43
CA ASN A 300 -3.95 -26.23 12.61
C ASN A 300 -3.73 -26.55 14.10
N LEU A 301 -3.19 -25.62 14.91
CA LEU A 301 -3.02 -25.83 16.35
C LEU A 301 -4.35 -26.06 17.08
N LEU A 302 -5.39 -25.31 16.71
CA LEU A 302 -6.74 -25.52 17.24
C LEU A 302 -7.28 -26.91 16.90
N PHE A 303 -7.02 -27.40 15.68
CA PHE A 303 -7.42 -28.73 15.26
C PHE A 303 -6.64 -29.82 16.01
N ASP A 304 -5.32 -29.71 16.10
CA ASP A 304 -4.45 -30.65 16.80
C ASP A 304 -4.79 -30.77 18.30
N ARG A 305 -5.28 -29.69 18.89
CA ARG A 305 -5.76 -29.65 20.29
C ARG A 305 -7.19 -30.17 20.47
N GLY A 306 -7.87 -30.55 19.39
CA GLY A 306 -9.27 -30.97 19.41
C GLY A 306 -10.23 -29.84 19.84
N ARG A 307 -9.87 -28.58 19.57
CA ARG A 307 -10.69 -27.38 19.86
C ARG A 307 -11.63 -27.03 18.71
N ILE A 308 -11.35 -27.50 17.50
CA ILE A 308 -12.25 -27.43 16.34
C ILE A 308 -12.47 -28.83 15.75
N SER A 309 -13.61 -29.04 15.09
CA SER A 309 -13.98 -30.33 14.52
C SER A 309 -13.35 -30.56 13.14
N GLU A 310 -13.31 -31.82 12.69
CA GLU A 310 -12.88 -32.17 11.32
C GLU A 310 -13.70 -31.45 10.25
N GLY A 311 -15.02 -31.31 10.45
CA GLY A 311 -15.89 -30.59 9.52
C GLY A 311 -15.51 -29.11 9.39
N ALA A 312 -15.22 -28.44 10.50
CA ALA A 312 -14.74 -27.05 10.50
C ALA A 312 -13.36 -26.95 9.81
N MET A 313 -12.45 -27.89 10.09
CA MET A 313 -11.12 -27.91 9.49
C MET A 313 -11.16 -28.10 7.97
N LEU A 314 -12.03 -28.98 7.46
CA LEU A 314 -12.22 -29.16 6.02
C LEU A 314 -12.70 -27.88 5.32
N GLU A 315 -13.63 -27.16 5.96
CA GLU A 315 -14.09 -25.87 5.44
C GLU A 315 -12.98 -24.81 5.44
N ILE A 316 -12.21 -24.74 6.53
CA ILE A 316 -11.04 -23.85 6.64
C ILE A 316 -10.02 -24.16 5.54
N LEU A 317 -9.66 -25.43 5.35
CA LEU A 317 -8.71 -25.86 4.31
C LEU A 317 -9.20 -25.52 2.91
N ARG A 318 -10.50 -25.66 2.64
CA ARG A 318 -11.09 -25.25 1.36
C ARG A 318 -10.94 -23.75 1.12
N ASN A 319 -11.29 -22.93 2.10
CA ASN A 319 -11.17 -21.47 1.98
C ASN A 319 -9.71 -21.02 1.87
N HIS A 320 -8.83 -21.56 2.71
CA HIS A 320 -7.40 -21.31 2.65
C HIS A 320 -6.83 -21.66 1.27
N SER A 321 -7.13 -22.86 0.74
CA SER A 321 -6.64 -23.32 -0.56
C SER A 321 -7.10 -22.44 -1.72
N ASN A 322 -8.31 -21.86 -1.64
CA ASN A 322 -8.79 -20.92 -2.64
C ASN A 322 -7.97 -19.61 -2.63
N VAL A 323 -7.62 -19.11 -1.45
CA VAL A 323 -6.85 -17.86 -1.29
C VAL A 323 -5.41 -18.05 -1.76
N VAL A 324 -4.77 -19.18 -1.43
CA VAL A 324 -3.38 -19.45 -1.81
C VAL A 324 -3.25 -20.12 -3.18
N PHE A 325 -4.33 -20.19 -3.96
CA PHE A 325 -4.27 -20.76 -5.29
C PHE A 325 -3.40 -19.90 -6.22
N GLN A 326 -2.36 -20.50 -6.80
CA GLN A 326 -1.53 -19.89 -7.84
C GLN A 326 -1.81 -20.58 -9.18
N PRO A 327 -2.41 -19.87 -10.16
CA PRO A 327 -2.50 -20.37 -11.53
C PRO A 327 -1.10 -20.56 -12.14
N ALA A 328 -0.94 -21.57 -13.01
CA ALA A 328 0.26 -21.72 -13.83
C ALA A 328 0.33 -20.60 -14.89
N PHE A 329 1.53 -20.35 -15.43
CA PHE A 329 1.78 -19.23 -16.36
C PHE A 329 0.97 -19.32 -17.68
N ASP A 330 0.53 -20.52 -18.05
CA ASP A 330 -0.26 -20.83 -19.25
C ASP A 330 -1.79 -20.86 -18.98
N ASP A 331 -2.21 -20.67 -17.72
CA ASP A 331 -3.63 -20.53 -17.36
C ASP A 331 -4.12 -19.11 -17.69
N ARG A 332 -5.31 -19.01 -18.31
CA ARG A 332 -5.94 -17.72 -18.66
C ARG A 332 -6.21 -16.82 -17.45
N ARG A 333 -6.27 -17.37 -16.24
CA ARG A 333 -6.47 -16.66 -14.98
C ARG A 333 -5.17 -16.13 -14.38
N PHE A 334 -4.01 -16.46 -14.96
CA PHE A 334 -2.74 -15.94 -14.50
C PHE A 334 -2.65 -14.43 -14.71
N SER A 335 -2.52 -13.70 -13.61
CA SER A 335 -2.38 -12.24 -13.57
C SER A 335 -1.10 -11.80 -12.83
N GLY A 336 -0.17 -12.73 -12.60
CA GLY A 336 1.04 -12.53 -11.81
C GLY A 336 1.17 -13.54 -10.68
N ILE A 337 2.14 -13.29 -9.80
CA ILE A 337 2.38 -14.10 -8.61
C ILE A 337 1.42 -13.66 -7.50
N ASN A 338 0.63 -14.60 -7.01
CA ASN A 338 -0.28 -14.44 -5.89
C ASN A 338 0.53 -14.17 -4.60
N PRO A 339 0.38 -12.98 -3.98
CA PRO A 339 1.14 -12.61 -2.78
C PRO A 339 0.85 -13.52 -1.58
N TYR A 340 -0.38 -14.02 -1.44
CA TYR A 340 -0.74 -14.97 -0.36
C TYR A 340 0.05 -16.27 -0.49
N ALA A 341 0.11 -16.80 -1.71
CA ALA A 341 0.76 -18.06 -2.00
C ALA A 341 2.29 -17.97 -1.85
N LEU A 342 2.91 -16.95 -2.47
CA LEU A 342 4.35 -16.73 -2.36
C LEU A 342 4.76 -16.40 -0.92
N GLY A 343 4.01 -15.50 -0.27
CA GLY A 343 4.23 -15.13 1.12
C GLY A 343 4.19 -16.36 2.02
N LEU A 344 3.08 -17.11 2.05
CA LEU A 344 2.96 -18.31 2.88
C LEU A 344 4.13 -19.28 2.68
N ASP A 345 4.46 -19.58 1.42
CA ASP A 345 5.55 -20.50 1.08
C ASP A 345 6.90 -20.02 1.62
N MET A 346 7.18 -18.71 1.52
CA MET A 346 8.39 -18.12 2.07
C MET A 346 8.45 -18.24 3.60
N MET A 347 7.36 -17.93 4.31
CA MET A 347 7.33 -18.04 5.78
C MET A 347 7.45 -19.50 6.25
N GLN A 348 6.78 -20.44 5.57
CA GLN A 348 6.90 -21.87 5.84
C GLN A 348 8.31 -22.40 5.54
N ASP A 349 8.95 -21.89 4.49
CA ASP A 349 10.31 -22.30 4.15
C ASP A 349 11.33 -21.77 5.16
N ILE A 350 11.17 -20.54 5.67
CA ILE A 350 11.98 -20.03 6.79
C ILE A 350 11.84 -20.95 8.02
N GLN A 351 10.62 -21.37 8.36
CA GLN A 351 10.37 -22.33 9.43
C GLN A 351 11.07 -23.67 9.19
N ARG A 352 10.96 -24.20 7.96
CA ARG A 352 11.61 -25.45 7.56
C ARG A 352 13.13 -25.35 7.60
N ILE A 353 13.72 -24.27 7.08
CA ILE A 353 15.17 -24.04 7.09
C ILE A 353 15.70 -24.00 8.52
N SER A 354 14.98 -23.31 9.42
CA SER A 354 15.39 -23.20 10.81
C SER A 354 15.28 -24.53 11.57
N THR A 355 14.29 -25.38 11.26
CA THR A 355 14.02 -26.62 12.03
C THR A 355 14.57 -27.91 11.40
N ALA A 356 14.58 -28.00 10.07
CA ALA A 356 14.98 -29.17 9.29
C ALA A 356 15.72 -28.76 7.99
N PRO A 357 16.92 -28.15 8.09
CA PRO A 357 17.68 -27.70 6.92
C PRO A 357 18.29 -28.85 6.11
N THR A 358 18.30 -28.69 4.80
CA THR A 358 19.11 -29.46 3.86
C THR A 358 20.57 -28.96 3.83
N ALA A 359 21.45 -29.60 3.06
CA ALA A 359 22.81 -29.09 2.86
C ALA A 359 22.82 -27.74 2.12
N GLU A 360 21.99 -27.60 1.07
CA GLU A 360 21.87 -26.35 0.30
C GLU A 360 21.35 -25.19 1.18
N ASP A 361 20.44 -25.45 2.10
CA ASP A 361 19.95 -24.43 3.03
C ASP A 361 21.05 -23.91 3.96
N ARG A 362 21.98 -24.79 4.38
CA ARG A 362 23.12 -24.38 5.22
C ARG A 362 24.10 -23.49 4.46
N ASP A 363 24.24 -23.70 3.15
CA ASP A 363 25.10 -22.89 2.29
C ASP A 363 24.49 -21.50 2.02
N TRP A 364 23.17 -21.44 1.81
CA TRP A 364 22.47 -20.19 1.46
C TRP A 364 22.04 -19.37 2.67
N PHE A 365 21.73 -20.03 3.79
CA PHE A 365 21.17 -19.40 4.99
C PHE A 365 21.91 -19.83 6.26
N PRO A 366 23.24 -19.64 6.34
CA PRO A 366 24.04 -20.09 7.48
C PRO A 366 23.60 -19.46 8.81
N ASP A 367 22.98 -18.28 8.76
CA ASP A 367 22.53 -17.54 9.94
C ASP A 367 21.25 -18.09 10.56
N ILE A 368 20.45 -18.88 9.84
CA ILE A 368 19.16 -19.41 10.35
C ILE A 368 19.06 -20.94 10.26
N ALA A 369 19.81 -21.59 9.37
CA ALA A 369 19.69 -23.02 9.11
C ALA A 369 20.01 -23.86 10.36
N GLY A 370 19.01 -24.57 10.88
CA GLY A 370 19.17 -25.52 11.99
C GLY A 370 19.22 -24.91 13.39
N ARG A 371 18.91 -23.61 13.54
CA ARG A 371 18.86 -22.94 14.85
C ARG A 371 17.61 -23.25 15.67
N GLY A 372 16.50 -23.60 15.02
CA GLY A 372 15.20 -23.87 15.65
C GLY A 372 14.41 -22.62 16.09
N ASP A 373 14.98 -21.42 15.95
CA ASP A 373 14.45 -20.11 16.34
C ASP A 373 13.64 -19.41 15.22
N TRP A 374 12.90 -20.19 14.40
CA TRP A 374 12.14 -19.67 13.27
C TRP A 374 11.19 -18.51 13.61
N ARG A 375 10.64 -18.52 14.83
CA ARG A 375 9.74 -17.46 15.32
C ARG A 375 10.46 -16.12 15.39
N ASP A 376 11.65 -16.08 15.98
CA ASP A 376 12.42 -14.84 16.08
C ASP A 376 12.86 -14.34 14.70
N THR A 377 13.20 -15.27 13.80
CA THR A 377 13.50 -14.93 12.40
C THR A 377 12.31 -14.30 11.69
N LEU A 378 11.10 -14.85 11.85
CA LEU A 378 9.89 -14.30 11.23
C LEU A 378 9.48 -12.95 11.84
N LEU A 379 9.55 -12.80 13.16
CA LEU A 379 9.24 -11.54 13.84
C LEU A 379 10.19 -10.43 13.39
N ASP A 380 11.49 -10.73 13.27
CA ASP A 380 12.47 -9.79 12.73
C ASP A 380 12.19 -9.45 11.26
N ALA A 381 11.92 -10.48 10.44
CA ALA A 381 11.58 -10.30 9.04
C ALA A 381 10.36 -9.37 8.87
N TRP A 382 9.26 -9.63 9.59
CA TRP A 382 8.04 -8.83 9.55
C TRP A 382 8.24 -7.40 10.06
N ALA A 383 9.12 -7.20 11.04
CA ALA A 383 9.40 -5.87 11.58
C ALA A 383 10.26 -5.02 10.64
N ASN A 384 11.27 -5.62 10.01
CA ASN A 384 12.41 -4.87 9.45
C ASN A 384 12.53 -4.90 7.91
N HIS A 385 11.69 -5.67 7.22
CA HIS A 385 11.75 -5.78 5.77
C HIS A 385 10.52 -5.19 5.05
N ARG A 386 10.73 -4.87 3.76
CA ARG A 386 9.71 -4.69 2.71
C ARG A 386 9.78 -5.84 1.71
N ASP A 387 8.77 -6.00 0.83
CA ASP A 387 8.66 -7.15 -0.08
C ASP A 387 9.95 -7.44 -0.87
N GLU A 388 10.49 -6.42 -1.54
CA GLU A 388 11.74 -6.52 -2.30
C GLU A 388 12.89 -7.06 -1.43
N SER A 389 13.13 -6.45 -0.28
CA SER A 389 14.22 -6.84 0.63
C SER A 389 13.99 -8.22 1.26
N PHE A 390 12.73 -8.60 1.50
CA PHE A 390 12.36 -9.89 2.07
C PHE A 390 12.60 -11.00 1.05
N ILE A 391 12.16 -10.80 -0.20
CA ILE A 391 12.43 -11.72 -1.31
C ILE A 391 13.93 -11.83 -1.56
N HIS A 392 14.63 -10.69 -1.59
CA HIS A 392 16.06 -10.67 -1.81
C HIS A 392 16.84 -11.41 -0.71
N GLN A 393 16.38 -11.31 0.54
CA GLN A 393 17.04 -11.94 1.68
C GLN A 393 16.68 -13.42 1.83
N TYR A 394 15.40 -13.79 1.75
CA TYR A 394 14.88 -15.07 2.23
C TYR A 394 14.38 -16.03 1.14
N LEU A 395 14.27 -15.62 -0.14
CA LEU A 395 13.85 -16.55 -1.19
C LEU A 395 14.92 -17.64 -1.41
N SER A 396 14.56 -18.89 -1.10
CA SER A 396 15.47 -20.03 -1.19
C SER A 396 15.52 -20.66 -2.58
N PRO A 397 16.63 -21.36 -2.90
CA PRO A 397 16.70 -22.24 -4.07
C PRO A 397 15.59 -23.29 -4.12
N ALA A 398 15.19 -23.84 -2.95
CA ALA A 398 14.13 -24.82 -2.84
C ALA A 398 12.79 -24.26 -3.34
N LEU A 399 12.45 -23.04 -2.93
CA LEU A 399 11.25 -22.36 -3.40
C LEU A 399 11.35 -21.97 -4.88
N ILE A 400 12.51 -21.48 -5.34
CA ILE A 400 12.73 -21.16 -6.76
C ILE A 400 12.45 -22.39 -7.64
N ARG A 401 12.86 -23.60 -7.21
CA ARG A 401 12.53 -24.85 -7.89
C ARG A 401 11.06 -25.26 -7.74
N LYS A 402 10.48 -25.16 -6.54
CA LYS A 402 9.07 -25.47 -6.27
C LYS A 402 8.14 -24.67 -7.20
N TRP A 403 8.40 -23.37 -7.32
CA TRP A 403 7.66 -22.42 -8.14
C TRP A 403 8.06 -22.45 -9.61
N ARG A 404 9.12 -23.18 -9.97
CA ARG A 404 9.68 -23.26 -11.33
C ARG A 404 9.98 -21.89 -11.93
N LEU A 405 10.49 -20.96 -11.10
CA LEU A 405 10.73 -19.59 -11.53
C LEU A 405 11.83 -19.54 -12.61
N PHE A 406 11.68 -18.57 -13.51
CA PHE A 406 12.64 -18.23 -14.54
C PHE A 406 12.56 -16.72 -14.85
N VAL A 407 13.63 -16.18 -15.44
CA VAL A 407 13.69 -14.79 -15.90
C VAL A 407 13.59 -14.77 -17.42
N LEU A 408 12.67 -13.97 -17.92
CA LEU A 408 12.63 -13.56 -19.32
C LEU A 408 13.42 -12.27 -19.47
N ALA A 409 14.30 -12.23 -20.45
CA ALA A 409 14.90 -11.00 -20.94
C ALA A 409 14.22 -10.64 -22.26
N ASP A 410 13.93 -9.36 -22.41
CA ASP A 410 13.44 -8.73 -23.61
C ASP A 410 14.34 -7.56 -24.02
N GLY A 411 14.50 -7.40 -25.32
CA GLY A 411 15.09 -6.22 -25.94
C GLY A 411 14.12 -5.68 -26.96
N ALA A 412 13.91 -4.37 -27.00
CA ALA A 412 12.98 -3.75 -27.95
C ALA A 412 13.36 -4.06 -29.42
N ASP A 413 14.66 -4.26 -29.68
CA ASP A 413 15.20 -4.59 -31.01
C ASP A 413 15.22 -6.11 -31.29
N GLU A 414 14.81 -6.96 -30.35
CA GLU A 414 14.84 -8.41 -30.48
C GLU A 414 13.46 -8.99 -30.85
N PRO A 415 13.37 -9.87 -31.87
CA PRO A 415 12.08 -10.43 -32.30
C PRO A 415 11.54 -11.53 -31.36
N HIS A 416 12.33 -11.97 -30.38
CA HIS A 416 12.01 -13.10 -29.51
C HIS A 416 12.44 -12.80 -28.07
N TYR A 417 11.67 -13.32 -27.11
CA TYR A 417 12.07 -13.32 -25.71
C TYR A 417 13.15 -14.38 -25.45
N GLN A 418 14.14 -14.05 -24.63
CA GLN A 418 15.16 -14.98 -24.18
C GLN A 418 14.88 -15.44 -22.75
N VAL A 419 14.92 -16.75 -22.49
CA VAL A 419 14.97 -17.26 -21.11
C VAL A 419 16.37 -17.05 -20.55
N ALA A 420 16.58 -15.95 -19.85
CA ALA A 420 17.88 -15.50 -19.37
C ALA A 420 18.40 -16.31 -18.17
N SER A 421 17.50 -16.82 -17.32
CA SER A 421 17.87 -17.62 -16.15
C SER A 421 16.75 -18.56 -15.76
N ILE A 422 17.12 -19.77 -15.33
CA ILE A 422 16.22 -20.83 -14.89
C ILE A 422 16.57 -21.27 -13.47
N HIS A 423 15.71 -22.07 -12.84
CA HIS A 423 15.81 -22.55 -11.46
C HIS A 423 16.97 -23.55 -11.21
N ASN A 424 18.20 -23.17 -11.56
CA ASN A 424 19.45 -23.90 -11.31
C ASN A 424 20.46 -23.04 -10.51
N GLU A 425 21.56 -23.64 -10.08
CA GLU A 425 22.59 -22.99 -9.24
C GLU A 425 23.11 -21.66 -9.80
N ARG A 426 23.26 -21.56 -11.13
CA ARG A 426 23.72 -20.33 -11.79
C ARG A 426 22.63 -19.26 -11.87
N GLY A 427 21.36 -19.67 -11.89
CA GLY A 427 20.21 -18.80 -12.04
C GLY A 427 19.60 -18.30 -10.72
N TYR A 428 19.78 -19.01 -9.59
CA TYR A 428 19.10 -18.66 -8.33
C TYR A 428 19.30 -17.20 -7.91
N ARG A 429 20.52 -16.68 -7.93
CA ARG A 429 20.79 -15.28 -7.56
C ARG A 429 20.11 -14.29 -8.53
N LYS A 430 20.11 -14.59 -9.83
CA LYS A 430 19.50 -13.74 -10.86
C LYS A 430 17.98 -13.73 -10.75
N ILE A 431 17.36 -14.90 -10.56
CA ILE A 431 15.91 -15.03 -10.34
C ILE A 431 15.50 -14.27 -9.09
N ARG A 432 16.23 -14.45 -7.98
CA ARG A 432 15.95 -13.77 -6.71
C ARG A 432 16.03 -12.25 -6.86
N SER A 433 17.07 -11.75 -7.52
CA SER A 433 17.24 -10.31 -7.77
C SER A 433 16.16 -9.75 -8.71
N ALA A 434 15.82 -10.46 -9.79
CA ALA A 434 14.77 -10.04 -10.72
C ALA A 434 13.39 -10.03 -10.06
N LEU A 435 13.06 -11.05 -9.26
CA LEU A 435 11.80 -11.10 -8.53
C LEU A 435 11.73 -9.98 -7.49
N ALA A 436 12.78 -9.78 -6.70
CA ALA A 436 12.85 -8.69 -5.73
C ALA A 436 12.62 -7.33 -6.41
N HIS A 437 13.33 -7.04 -7.49
CA HIS A 437 13.19 -5.79 -8.25
C HIS A 437 11.77 -5.61 -8.82
N SER A 438 11.08 -6.69 -9.18
CA SER A 438 9.67 -6.61 -9.61
C SER A 438 8.73 -6.15 -8.49
N TYR A 439 9.09 -6.26 -7.21
CA TYR A 439 8.32 -5.74 -6.09
C TYR A 439 8.78 -4.36 -5.62
N GLU A 440 9.81 -3.79 -6.26
CA GLU A 440 10.25 -2.42 -5.99
C GLU A 440 9.24 -1.42 -6.61
N ILE A 441 8.53 -0.66 -5.77
CA ILE A 441 7.54 0.33 -6.26
C ILE A 441 8.17 1.35 -7.21
N GLY A 442 9.40 1.79 -6.91
CA GLY A 442 10.13 2.78 -7.72
C GLY A 442 10.54 2.26 -9.11
N ALA A 443 10.55 0.95 -9.33
CA ALA A 443 10.80 0.34 -10.63
C ALA A 443 9.54 0.29 -11.50
N LYS A 444 8.36 0.13 -10.88
CA LYS A 444 7.07 0.00 -11.58
C LYS A 444 6.36 1.33 -11.87
N ARG A 445 6.66 2.38 -11.12
CA ARG A 445 5.97 3.67 -11.24
C ARG A 445 6.78 4.68 -12.05
N PRO A 446 6.12 5.48 -12.91
CA PRO A 446 6.74 6.65 -13.51
C PRO A 446 7.42 7.52 -12.46
N ASP A 447 8.65 7.90 -12.74
CA ASP A 447 9.46 8.77 -11.90
C ASP A 447 9.38 10.19 -12.43
N ILE A 448 8.41 10.96 -11.91
CA ILE A 448 8.10 12.31 -12.37
C ILE A 448 8.41 13.28 -11.24
N GLU A 449 9.27 14.25 -11.51
CA GLU A 449 9.74 15.22 -10.54
C GLU A 449 9.53 16.65 -11.05
N VAL A 450 9.23 17.57 -10.14
CA VAL A 450 9.34 19.01 -10.41
C VAL A 450 10.83 19.37 -10.40
N VAL A 451 11.33 19.95 -11.48
CA VAL A 451 12.74 20.33 -11.60
C VAL A 451 12.97 21.84 -11.61
N ASP A 452 11.96 22.61 -12.01
CA ASP A 452 12.05 24.07 -12.08
C ASP A 452 10.68 24.75 -12.17
N VAL A 453 10.61 26.01 -11.73
CA VAL A 453 9.42 26.87 -11.85
C VAL A 453 9.85 28.31 -12.13
N ASP A 454 9.30 28.92 -13.19
CA ASP A 454 9.54 30.34 -13.49
C ASP A 454 8.64 31.29 -12.69
N LEU A 455 8.93 31.49 -11.40
CA LEU A 455 8.11 32.36 -10.53
C LEU A 455 8.15 33.86 -10.88
N LEU A 456 9.11 34.32 -11.68
CA LEU A 456 9.28 35.74 -12.03
C LEU A 456 8.73 36.09 -13.42
N GLY A 457 8.68 35.11 -14.32
CA GLY A 457 8.15 35.26 -15.67
C GLY A 457 6.75 34.68 -15.82
N ASP A 458 6.62 33.67 -16.68
CA ASP A 458 5.33 33.12 -17.10
C ASP A 458 4.74 32.07 -16.15
N ARG A 459 5.41 31.80 -15.02
CA ARG A 459 4.99 30.82 -14.01
C ARG A 459 4.92 29.41 -14.57
N HIS A 460 5.68 29.11 -15.62
CA HIS A 460 5.73 27.79 -16.24
C HIS A 460 6.37 26.76 -15.30
N LEU A 461 5.68 25.64 -15.10
CA LEU A 461 6.11 24.51 -14.27
C LEU A 461 6.84 23.47 -15.15
N ARG A 462 8.09 23.17 -14.83
CA ARG A 462 8.90 22.18 -15.57
C ARG A 462 8.98 20.89 -14.77
N LEU A 463 8.47 19.82 -15.37
CA LEU A 463 8.53 18.47 -14.87
C LEU A 463 9.57 17.67 -15.66
N ARG A 464 10.18 16.69 -15.00
CA ARG A 464 11.06 15.71 -15.62
C ARG A 464 10.54 14.31 -15.34
N HIS A 465 10.43 13.49 -16.37
CA HIS A 465 10.25 12.05 -16.25
C HIS A 465 11.61 11.37 -16.44
N ASN A 466 12.11 10.68 -15.41
CA ASN A 466 13.32 9.87 -15.51
C ASN A 466 12.96 8.53 -16.15
N VAL A 467 13.28 8.38 -17.43
CA VAL A 467 12.97 7.19 -18.23
C VAL A 467 13.91 6.06 -17.83
N LYS A 468 13.34 4.95 -17.36
CA LYS A 468 14.06 3.73 -17.00
C LYS A 468 13.83 2.68 -18.08
N ASN A 469 14.89 1.96 -18.47
CA ASN A 469 14.85 0.87 -19.46
C ASN A 469 14.26 1.29 -20.83
N GLY A 470 14.35 2.56 -21.20
CA GLY A 470 13.78 3.08 -22.45
C GLY A 470 12.24 3.12 -22.49
N ILE A 471 11.55 2.85 -21.39
CA ILE A 471 10.08 2.79 -21.34
C ILE A 471 9.51 4.20 -21.21
N LEU A 472 8.93 4.70 -22.31
CA LEU A 472 8.26 6.00 -22.35
C LEU A 472 6.83 5.92 -21.79
N LEU A 473 6.30 7.08 -21.39
CA LEU A 473 4.90 7.22 -20.99
C LEU A 473 3.98 7.11 -22.21
N ASP A 474 2.85 6.43 -22.04
CA ASP A 474 1.76 6.42 -23.01
C ASP A 474 1.27 7.85 -23.28
N GLY A 475 1.06 8.20 -24.56
CA GLY A 475 0.80 9.56 -25.00
C GLY A 475 -0.53 10.12 -24.48
N GLU A 476 -1.61 9.33 -24.55
CA GLU A 476 -2.94 9.76 -24.11
C GLU A 476 -2.99 9.93 -22.58
N SER A 477 -2.44 8.94 -21.85
CA SER A 477 -2.37 8.97 -20.39
C SER A 477 -1.51 10.13 -19.90
N ARG A 478 -0.34 10.35 -20.51
CA ARG A 478 0.55 11.49 -20.21
C ARG A 478 -0.18 12.82 -20.40
N ASP A 479 -0.84 13.00 -21.54
CA ASP A 479 -1.52 14.26 -21.87
C ASP A 479 -2.68 14.52 -20.88
N ALA A 480 -3.43 13.48 -20.49
CA ALA A 480 -4.45 13.58 -19.46
C ALA A 480 -3.87 13.98 -18.08
N THR A 481 -2.78 13.35 -17.64
CA THR A 481 -2.09 13.70 -16.38
C THR A 481 -1.62 15.16 -16.40
N LEU A 482 -1.05 15.64 -17.50
CA LEU A 482 -0.59 17.03 -17.63
C LEU A 482 -1.74 18.04 -17.52
N ARG A 483 -2.93 17.72 -18.05
CA ARG A 483 -4.12 18.58 -17.87
C ARG A 483 -4.53 18.71 -16.41
N HIS A 484 -4.45 17.63 -15.63
CA HIS A 484 -4.75 17.68 -14.19
C HIS A 484 -3.70 18.47 -13.41
N ILE A 485 -2.41 18.33 -13.73
CA ILE A 485 -1.35 19.13 -13.10
C ILE A 485 -1.55 20.61 -13.41
N ARG A 486 -1.78 20.96 -14.69
CA ARG A 486 -2.09 22.33 -15.10
C ARG A 486 -3.31 22.90 -14.39
N ARG A 487 -4.35 22.09 -14.16
CA ARG A 487 -5.54 22.53 -13.44
C ARG A 487 -5.23 22.95 -12.00
N LEU A 488 -4.39 22.19 -11.30
CA LEU A 488 -3.99 22.51 -9.93
C LEU A 488 -2.94 23.62 -9.87
N TRP A 489 -2.11 23.76 -10.90
CA TRP A 489 -1.07 24.79 -10.98
C TRP A 489 -1.59 26.16 -11.47
N GLY A 490 -2.52 26.14 -12.43
CA GLY A 490 -3.13 27.29 -13.08
C GLY A 490 -2.37 27.87 -14.28
N TYR A 491 -1.10 27.52 -14.46
CA TYR A 491 -0.25 27.98 -15.57
C TYR A 491 0.26 26.81 -16.41
N ASP A 492 1.02 27.11 -17.45
CA ASP A 492 1.53 26.09 -18.36
C ASP A 492 2.54 25.16 -17.68
N VAL A 493 2.53 23.91 -18.14
CA VAL A 493 3.34 22.82 -17.61
C VAL A 493 4.02 22.13 -18.78
N SER A 494 5.33 21.88 -18.66
CA SER A 494 6.02 20.98 -19.59
C SER A 494 6.60 19.77 -18.87
N LEU A 495 6.67 18.65 -19.57
CA LEU A 495 7.27 17.41 -19.11
C LEU A 495 8.34 16.98 -20.10
N ALA A 496 9.59 17.01 -19.65
CA ALA A 496 10.72 16.48 -20.39
C ALA A 496 10.96 15.01 -19.98
N ALA A 497 10.93 14.10 -20.94
CA ALA A 497 11.41 12.74 -20.76
C ALA A 497 12.93 12.73 -20.92
N VAL A 498 13.63 12.35 -19.86
CA VAL A 498 15.09 12.31 -19.80
C VAL A 498 15.52 10.89 -19.50
N ASP A 499 16.41 10.36 -20.32
CA ASP A 499 16.99 9.03 -20.10
C ASP A 499 17.79 9.01 -18.79
N ALA A 500 17.48 8.07 -17.91
CA ALA A 500 18.06 8.04 -16.56
C ALA A 500 19.56 7.70 -16.55
N GLU A 501 20.09 7.03 -17.58
CA GLU A 501 21.50 6.62 -17.65
C GLU A 501 22.36 7.66 -18.34
N THR A 502 21.90 8.18 -19.48
CA THR A 502 22.66 9.09 -20.34
C THR A 502 22.38 10.56 -20.04
N GLY A 503 21.26 10.87 -19.38
CA GLY A 503 20.79 12.23 -19.17
C GLY A 503 20.31 12.92 -20.45
N ALA A 504 20.21 12.19 -21.56
CA ALA A 504 19.74 12.72 -22.84
C ALA A 504 18.24 13.01 -22.78
N MET A 505 17.83 14.17 -23.31
CA MET A 505 16.41 14.48 -23.47
C MET A 505 15.86 13.70 -24.66
N LEU A 506 14.88 12.84 -24.40
CA LEU A 506 14.25 11.98 -25.40
C LEU A 506 13.04 12.66 -26.06
N SER A 507 12.25 13.38 -25.27
CA SER A 507 11.10 14.15 -25.74
C SER A 507 10.70 15.23 -24.73
N GLU A 508 9.98 16.24 -25.19
CA GLU A 508 9.31 17.21 -24.32
C GLU A 508 7.85 17.36 -24.77
N ARG A 509 6.95 17.51 -23.81
CA ARG A 509 5.53 17.79 -24.06
C ARG A 509 5.07 18.97 -23.22
N SER A 510 4.38 19.94 -23.83
CA SER A 510 3.86 21.13 -23.15
C SER A 510 2.34 21.20 -23.21
N THR A 511 1.71 21.68 -22.13
CA THR A 511 0.26 21.92 -22.10
C THR A 511 -0.22 23.05 -23.02
N LYS A 512 0.69 23.86 -23.57
CA LYS A 512 0.37 24.83 -24.63
C LYS A 512 -0.03 24.14 -25.94
N GLU A 513 0.38 22.88 -26.11
CA GLU A 513 0.16 22.06 -27.29
C GLU A 513 -1.02 21.07 -27.12
N LEU A 514 -1.70 21.11 -25.95
CA LEU A 514 -2.74 20.15 -25.54
C LEU A 514 -4.16 20.67 -25.64
#